data_AF-A0A946YPH4-F1
#
_entry.id   AF-A0A946YPH4-F1
#
_cell.length_a   1.000
_cell.length_b   1.000
_cell.length_c   1.000
_cell.angle_alpha   90.00
_cell.angle_beta   90.00
_cell.angle_gamma   90.00
#
_symmetry.space_group_name_H-M   'P 1'
#
loop_
_entity.id
_entity.type
_entity.pdbx_description
1 polymer ?
#
loop_
_entity_poly.entity_id
_entity_poly.type
_entity_poly.pdbx_seq_one_letter_code
_entity_poly.pdbx_strand_id
1 'polypeptide(L)'
;LRTTLGEVNGRIAIEGHTDDRPISTSEFPSNWHLSAQRALSVTQELMRDQLVNDDRLMVIGYGDTRPFEPNDTDEGRARNRRVEIVIHQGLDEETSQELRQMEGFDDDLLDTLQIDEDELRSVN
;
A
#
# COMPACT_ATOMS: atom_id res chain seq x y z
N LEU A 1 12.18 12.01 2.59
CA LEU A 1 11.16 10.95 2.36
C LEU A 1 11.69 9.59 2.81
N ARG A 2 12.65 8.96 2.11
CA ARG A 2 13.20 7.64 2.48
C ARG A 2 13.64 7.53 3.95
N THR A 3 14.44 8.49 4.42
CA THR A 3 14.83 8.57 5.85
C THR A 3 13.63 8.56 6.79
N THR A 4 12.63 9.39 6.52
CA THR A 4 11.39 9.47 7.31
C THR A 4 10.60 8.16 7.28
N LEU A 5 10.54 7.49 6.12
CA LEU A 5 9.86 6.19 5.99
C LEU A 5 10.59 5.06 6.72
N GLY A 6 11.91 5.15 6.87
CA GLY A 6 12.71 4.22 7.66
C GLY A 6 12.49 4.37 9.18
N GLU A 7 12.20 5.58 9.65
CA GLU A 7 12.01 5.90 11.07
C GLU A 7 10.60 5.58 11.60
N VAL A 8 9.60 5.57 10.72
CA VAL A 8 8.21 5.22 11.09
C VAL A 8 8.00 3.71 11.01
N ASN A 9 7.15 3.17 11.88
CA ASN A 9 6.75 1.75 11.87
C ASN A 9 5.60 1.48 10.88
N GLY A 10 5.24 0.22 10.71
CA GLY A 10 4.09 -0.22 9.92
C GLY A 10 4.40 -0.60 8.47
N ARG A 11 3.44 -1.26 7.80
CA ARG A 11 3.52 -1.60 6.37
C ARG A 11 3.31 -0.35 5.52
N ILE A 12 4.01 -0.25 4.39
CA ILE A 12 3.99 0.90 3.49
C ILE A 12 3.42 0.44 2.15
N ALA A 13 2.21 0.89 1.83
CA ALA A 13 1.59 0.68 0.52
C ALA A 13 1.95 1.82 -0.43
N ILE A 14 2.46 1.46 -1.60
CA ILE A 14 2.68 2.37 -2.73
C ILE A 14 1.56 2.13 -3.73
N GLU A 15 0.67 3.11 -3.85
CA GLU A 15 -0.60 2.97 -4.55
C GLU A 15 -0.60 3.79 -5.84
N GLY A 16 -0.68 3.12 -6.99
CA GLY A 16 -0.72 3.77 -8.29
C GLY A 16 -2.15 3.98 -8.79
N HIS A 17 -2.38 5.11 -9.46
CA HIS A 17 -3.69 5.45 -10.02
C HIS A 17 -3.59 6.09 -11.42
N THR A 18 -4.66 5.98 -12.18
CA THR A 18 -4.86 6.64 -13.48
C THR A 18 -6.11 7.51 -13.47
N ASP A 19 -6.33 8.23 -14.56
CA ASP A 19 -7.65 8.75 -14.90
C ASP A 19 -8.48 7.66 -15.61
N ASP A 20 -9.70 8.01 -16.01
CA ASP A 20 -10.67 7.15 -16.69
C ASP A 20 -10.41 6.96 -18.20
N ARG A 21 -9.36 7.55 -18.77
CA ARG A 21 -9.05 7.35 -20.19
C ARG A 21 -8.46 5.95 -20.36
N PRO A 22 -9.04 5.10 -21.22
CA PRO A 22 -8.51 3.76 -21.40
C PRO A 22 -7.14 3.81 -22.10
N ILE A 23 -6.15 3.14 -21.50
CA ILE A 23 -4.87 2.85 -22.16
C ILE A 23 -4.87 1.42 -22.71
N SER A 24 -4.31 1.24 -23.90
CA SER A 24 -4.05 -0.08 -24.48
C SER A 24 -2.83 0.02 -25.41
N THR A 25 -1.65 -0.16 -24.83
CA THR A 25 -0.38 -0.24 -25.56
C THR A 25 0.24 -1.62 -25.36
N SER A 26 1.28 -1.94 -26.13
CA SER A 26 2.02 -3.19 -25.94
C SER A 26 2.70 -3.28 -24.57
N GLU A 27 3.09 -2.15 -24.00
CA GLU A 27 3.74 -2.05 -22.69
C GLU A 27 2.69 -2.00 -21.55
N PHE A 28 1.58 -1.31 -21.78
CA PHE A 28 0.50 -1.12 -20.80
C PHE A 28 -0.85 -1.51 -21.42
N PRO A 29 -1.24 -2.79 -21.34
CA PRO A 29 -2.50 -3.26 -21.92
C PRO A 29 -3.76 -2.69 -21.27
N SER A 30 -3.65 -2.18 -20.03
CA SER A 30 -4.78 -1.58 -19.30
C SER A 30 -4.31 -0.56 -18.25
N ASN A 31 -5.25 0.22 -17.72
CA ASN A 31 -4.99 1.17 -16.63
C ASN A 31 -4.50 0.47 -15.35
N TRP A 32 -4.95 -0.77 -15.11
CA TRP A 32 -4.42 -1.63 -14.05
C TRP A 32 -2.91 -1.88 -14.22
N HIS A 33 -2.44 -2.24 -15.41
CA HIS A 33 -1.02 -2.43 -15.69
C HIS A 33 -0.22 -1.13 -15.51
N LEU A 34 -0.69 -0.02 -16.10
CA LEU A 34 -0.01 1.28 -16.00
C LEU A 34 0.14 1.72 -14.54
N SER A 35 -0.94 1.64 -13.77
CA SER A 35 -0.96 2.06 -12.37
C SER A 35 0.00 1.21 -11.50
N ALA A 36 -0.05 -0.11 -11.62
CA ALA A 36 0.85 -1.02 -10.91
C ALA A 36 2.32 -0.78 -11.26
N GLN A 37 2.64 -0.58 -12.55
CA GLN A 37 4.01 -0.32 -12.98
C GLN A 37 4.55 1.01 -12.40
N ARG A 38 3.73 2.06 -12.34
CA ARG A 38 4.12 3.34 -11.74
C ARG A 38 4.43 3.19 -10.25
N ALA A 39 3.59 2.45 -9.51
CA ALA A 39 3.83 2.16 -8.11
C ALA A 39 5.11 1.33 -7.91
N LEU A 40 5.35 0.34 -8.77
CA LEU A 40 6.57 -0.46 -8.75
C LEU A 40 7.83 0.38 -8.98
N SER A 41 7.81 1.31 -9.94
CA SER A 41 8.95 2.22 -10.19
C SER A 41 9.29 3.08 -8.97
N VAL A 42 8.28 3.58 -8.24
CA VAL A 42 8.50 4.33 -6.99
C VAL A 42 9.08 3.41 -5.91
N THR A 43 8.57 2.19 -5.78
CA THR A 43 9.07 1.18 -4.83
C THR A 43 10.54 0.86 -5.08
N GLN A 44 10.92 0.63 -6.34
CA GLN A 44 12.32 0.41 -6.72
C GLN A 44 13.24 1.60 -6.37
N GLU A 45 12.74 2.84 -6.42
CA GLU A 45 13.48 4.02 -5.98
C GLU A 45 13.68 4.04 -4.45
N LEU A 46 12.65 3.63 -3.70
CA LEU A 46 12.70 3.55 -2.24
C LEU A 46 13.70 2.51 -1.73
N MET A 47 13.87 1.39 -2.43
CA MET A 47 14.77 0.29 -2.05
C MET A 47 16.28 0.60 -2.28
N ARG A 48 16.64 1.66 -3.01
CA ARG A 48 18.02 1.87 -3.49
C ARG A 48 19.08 2.04 -2.41
N ASP A 49 18.73 2.59 -1.25
CA ASP A 49 19.67 2.94 -0.18
C ASP A 49 19.51 2.10 1.10
N GLN A 50 18.68 1.04 1.06
CA GLN A 50 18.37 0.17 2.20
C GLN A 50 17.87 0.91 3.45
N LEU A 51 17.39 2.15 3.32
CA LEU A 51 16.82 2.91 4.45
C LEU A 51 15.41 2.45 4.81
N VAL A 52 14.72 1.77 3.89
CA VAL A 52 13.38 1.21 4.10
C VAL A 52 13.52 -0.30 3.99
N ASN A 53 12.98 -1.04 4.96
CA ASN A 53 12.95 -2.50 4.90
C ASN A 53 11.97 -2.94 3.81
N ASP A 54 12.45 -3.76 2.87
CA ASP A 54 11.72 -4.27 1.73
C ASP A 54 10.48 -5.10 2.13
N ASP A 55 10.55 -5.82 3.26
CA ASP A 55 9.45 -6.65 3.76
C ASP A 55 8.22 -5.81 4.17
N ARG A 56 8.41 -4.50 4.37
CA ARG A 56 7.33 -3.56 4.70
C ARG A 56 6.63 -3.02 3.46
N LEU A 57 7.20 -3.18 2.27
CA LEU A 57 6.73 -2.52 1.06
C LEU A 57 5.64 -3.35 0.35
N MET A 58 4.54 -2.70 -0.01
CA MET A 58 3.47 -3.29 -0.81
C MET A 58 3.24 -2.43 -2.05
N VAL A 59 3.04 -3.07 -3.21
CA VAL A 59 2.77 -2.39 -4.48
C VAL A 59 1.32 -2.65 -4.88
N ILE A 60 0.54 -1.60 -5.06
CA ILE A 60 -0.88 -1.69 -5.42
C ILE A 60 -1.14 -0.83 -6.65
N GLY A 61 -1.85 -1.37 -7.64
CA GLY A 61 -2.37 -0.61 -8.77
C GLY A 61 -3.89 -0.61 -8.75
N TYR A 62 -4.52 0.56 -8.70
CA TYR A 62 -5.99 0.69 -8.69
C TYR A 62 -6.59 1.01 -10.06
N GLY A 63 -5.75 1.26 -11.07
CA GLY A 63 -6.21 1.86 -12.33
C GLY A 63 -6.99 3.15 -12.06
N ASP A 64 -8.18 3.24 -12.63
CA ASP A 64 -9.11 4.38 -12.58
C ASP A 64 -10.20 4.24 -11.50
N THR A 65 -10.20 3.14 -10.74
CA THR A 65 -11.31 2.79 -9.83
C THR A 65 -11.41 3.63 -8.56
N ARG A 66 -10.36 4.40 -8.24
CA ARG A 66 -10.30 5.30 -7.07
C ARG A 66 -9.94 6.73 -7.49
N PRO A 67 -10.87 7.48 -8.11
CA PRO A 67 -10.63 8.88 -8.45
C PRO A 67 -10.56 9.74 -7.19
N PHE A 68 -9.60 10.66 -7.13
CA PHE A 68 -9.49 11.67 -6.09
C PHE A 68 -10.38 12.88 -6.40
N GLU A 69 -10.48 13.24 -7.68
CA GLU A 69 -11.33 14.30 -8.21
C GLU A 69 -12.21 13.77 -9.37
N PRO A 70 -13.32 14.44 -9.73
CA PRO A 70 -14.07 14.09 -10.93
C PRO A 70 -13.20 14.14 -12.20
N ASN A 71 -13.39 13.20 -13.11
CA ASN A 71 -12.66 13.15 -14.39
C ASN A 71 -13.24 14.10 -15.45
N ASP A 72 -14.04 15.09 -15.08
CA ASP A 72 -14.72 15.98 -16.04
C ASP A 72 -13.73 16.97 -16.71
N THR A 73 -12.73 17.43 -15.95
CA THR A 73 -11.73 18.41 -16.41
C THR A 73 -10.36 17.77 -16.66
N ASP A 74 -9.52 18.42 -17.47
CA ASP A 74 -8.14 17.94 -17.68
C ASP A 74 -7.32 18.06 -16.39
N GLU A 75 -7.59 19.07 -15.58
CA GLU A 75 -6.99 19.26 -14.26
C GLU A 75 -7.35 18.12 -13.30
N GLY A 76 -8.64 17.76 -13.21
CA GLY A 76 -9.12 16.65 -12.37
C GLY A 76 -8.52 15.31 -12.80
N ARG A 77 -8.48 15.04 -14.10
CA ARG A 77 -7.77 13.87 -14.65
C ARG A 77 -6.29 13.88 -14.29
N ALA A 78 -5.62 15.02 -14.38
CA ALA A 78 -4.21 15.14 -14.01
C ALA A 78 -3.97 14.83 -12.53
N ARG A 79 -4.87 15.29 -11.65
CA ARG A 79 -4.83 14.98 -10.21
C ARG A 79 -5.04 13.50 -9.94
N ASN A 80 -5.90 12.82 -10.71
CA ASN A 80 -6.16 11.39 -10.58
C ASN A 80 -4.98 10.50 -11.01
N ARG A 81 -4.11 10.97 -11.91
CA ARG A 81 -2.89 10.26 -12.36
C ARG A 81 -1.73 10.38 -11.36
N ARG A 82 -1.94 10.01 -10.09
CA ARG A 82 -0.97 10.11 -8.98
C ARG A 82 -0.45 8.75 -8.48
N VAL A 83 0.57 8.81 -7.63
CA VAL A 83 1.01 7.70 -6.77
C VAL A 83 0.93 8.16 -5.32
N GLU A 84 0.32 7.36 -4.46
CA GLU A 84 0.16 7.62 -3.03
C GLU A 84 1.09 6.68 -2.23
N ILE A 85 1.54 7.15 -1.07
CA ILE A 85 2.34 6.36 -0.12
C ILE A 85 1.54 6.34 1.18
N VAL A 86 0.99 5.17 1.50
CA VAL A 86 0.11 4.97 2.66
C VAL A 86 0.86 4.13 3.68
N ILE A 87 0.84 4.55 4.95
CA ILE A 87 1.50 3.82 6.04
C ILE A 87 0.42 3.22 6.93
N HIS A 88 0.38 1.89 6.97
CA HIS A 88 -0.48 1.13 7.86
C HIS A 88 0.31 0.80 9.13
N GLN A 89 0.08 1.57 10.19
CA GLN A 89 0.77 1.43 11.49
C GLN A 89 0.42 0.13 12.24
N GLY A 90 -0.53 -0.66 11.74
CA GLY A 90 -1.10 -1.79 12.49
C GLY A 90 -2.02 -1.29 13.61
N LEU A 91 -2.41 -2.21 14.48
CA LEU A 91 -3.05 -1.87 15.74
C LEU A 91 -1.97 -1.52 16.75
N ASP A 92 -2.23 -0.54 17.61
CA ASP A 92 -1.35 -0.33 18.75
C ASP A 92 -1.45 -1.51 19.75
N GLU A 93 -0.47 -1.60 20.64
CA GLU A 93 -0.38 -2.69 21.63
C GLU A 93 -1.63 -2.78 22.51
N GLU A 94 -2.21 -1.64 22.88
CA GLU A 94 -3.42 -1.58 23.70
C GLU A 94 -4.62 -2.17 22.94
N THR A 95 -4.86 -1.75 21.70
CA THR A 95 -5.95 -2.28 20.87
C THR A 95 -5.74 -3.75 20.53
N SER A 96 -4.49 -4.17 20.29
CA SER A 96 -4.14 -5.57 20.04
C SER A 96 -4.41 -6.46 21.26
N GLN A 97 -4.10 -5.94 22.46
CA GLN A 97 -4.36 -6.63 23.73
C GLN A 97 -5.86 -6.68 24.07
N GLU A 98 -6.61 -5.62 23.78
CA GLU A 98 -8.06 -5.58 23.94
C GLU A 98 -8.74 -6.59 23.01
N LEU A 99 -8.34 -6.65 21.73
CA LEU A 99 -8.90 -7.63 20.78
C LEU A 99 -8.60 -9.07 21.19
N ARG A 100 -7.39 -9.38 21.69
CA ARG A 100 -7.07 -10.71 22.22
C ARG A 100 -7.89 -11.09 23.46
N GLN A 101 -8.33 -10.10 24.24
CA GLN A 101 -9.15 -10.31 25.43
C GLN A 101 -10.65 -10.40 25.10
N MET A 102 -11.07 -9.92 23.93
CA MET A 102 -12.49 -9.70 23.63
C MET A 102 -13.28 -10.92 23.17
N GLU A 103 -12.68 -12.05 22.74
CA GLU A 103 -13.36 -13.36 22.63
C GLU A 103 -12.39 -14.42 22.09
N GLY A 104 -12.76 -15.70 22.13
CA GLY A 104 -11.99 -16.79 21.50
C GLY A 104 -11.86 -16.59 19.98
N PHE A 105 -10.92 -15.76 19.56
CA PHE A 105 -10.52 -15.55 18.17
C PHE A 105 -9.81 -16.83 17.69
N ASP A 106 -10.53 -17.70 16.99
CA ASP A 106 -9.95 -18.85 16.31
C ASP A 106 -8.82 -18.39 15.37
N ASP A 107 -7.68 -19.11 15.36
CA ASP A 107 -6.48 -18.88 14.53
C ASP A 107 -6.80 -18.55 13.06
N ASP A 108 -7.89 -19.09 12.52
CA ASP A 108 -8.37 -18.88 11.14
C ASP A 108 -8.67 -17.40 10.79
N LEU A 109 -9.00 -16.56 11.78
CA LEU A 109 -9.32 -15.15 11.52
C LEU A 109 -8.07 -14.26 11.43
N LEU A 110 -6.97 -14.64 12.09
CA LEU A 110 -5.68 -13.92 11.98
C LEU A 110 -5.08 -14.08 10.58
N ASP A 111 -5.23 -15.29 10.02
CA ASP A 111 -4.85 -15.60 8.63
C ASP A 111 -5.70 -14.79 7.63
N THR A 112 -6.99 -14.58 7.94
CA THR A 112 -7.91 -13.75 7.15
C THR A 112 -7.53 -12.25 7.19
N LEU A 113 -6.92 -11.77 8.27
CA LEU A 113 -6.49 -10.38 8.43
C LEU A 113 -5.04 -10.12 7.96
N GLN A 114 -4.34 -11.16 7.48
CA GLN A 114 -2.93 -11.09 7.07
C GLN A 114 -2.05 -10.46 8.16
N ILE A 115 -2.26 -10.89 9.41
CA ILE A 115 -1.41 -10.54 10.55
C ILE A 115 -0.41 -11.69 10.69
N ASP A 116 0.87 -11.43 10.44
CA ASP A 116 1.92 -12.46 10.53
C ASP A 116 2.11 -12.88 12.00
N GLU A 117 1.96 -14.17 12.28
CA GLU A 117 2.18 -14.75 13.63
C GLU A 117 3.61 -14.54 14.16
N ASP A 118 4.57 -14.33 13.26
CA ASP A 118 5.98 -14.15 13.61
C ASP A 118 6.25 -12.83 14.35
N GLU A 119 5.38 -11.82 14.25
CA GLU A 119 5.45 -10.60 15.07
C GLU A 119 5.16 -10.87 16.56
N LEU A 120 4.54 -12.02 16.90
CA LEU A 120 4.18 -12.37 18.28
C LEU A 120 5.24 -13.18 19.02
N ARG A 121 6.24 -13.70 18.31
CA ARG A 121 7.27 -14.58 18.89
C ARG A 121 8.56 -13.87 19.26
N SER A 122 8.76 -12.60 18.88
CA SER A 122 9.99 -11.86 19.22
C SER A 122 10.00 -11.26 20.63
N VAL A 123 9.00 -11.54 21.47
CA VAL A 123 8.95 -11.13 22.88
C VAL A 123 9.12 -12.35 23.79
N ASN A 124 10.32 -12.94 23.79
CA ASN A 124 10.85 -13.76 24.88
C ASN A 124 12.37 -13.81 24.82
#